data_AF-A0A254S0H5-F1
#
_entry.id   AF-A0A254S0H5-F1
#
_cell.length_a   1.000
_cell.length_b   1.000
_cell.length_c   1.000
_cell.angle_alpha   90.00
_cell.angle_beta   90.00
_cell.angle_gamma   90.00
#
_symmetry.space_group_name_H-M   'P 1'
#
loop_
_entity.id
_entity.type
_entity.pdbx_description
1 polymer ?
#
loop_
_entity_poly.entity_id
_entity_poly.type
_entity_poly.pdbx_seq_one_letter_code
_entity_poly.pdbx_strand_id
1 'polypeptide(L)'
;MNQRILLLRSLTTKIEGFANVVDHVPPKQGWISSIRQALGMTALQLANRLGVSQPRIAKMEQNEDNLKISTMKKIASGLGCDFVYGFVPKEPLDKMIQNQAQQKAAKTLSIVNSNMALEDQLAKDPHILEDLTNDMINKNIKQIWDD
;
A
#
# COMPACT_ATOMS: atom_id res chain seq x y z
N MET A 1 -9.31 6.84 24.59
CA MET A 1 -8.28 6.88 23.53
C MET A 1 -8.88 6.28 22.25
N ASN A 2 -8.79 6.96 21.11
CA ASN A 2 -9.47 6.55 19.87
C ASN A 2 -8.83 5.29 19.26
N GLN A 3 -9.62 4.22 19.07
CA GLN A 3 -9.17 2.92 18.52
C GLN A 3 -8.47 3.05 17.15
N ARG A 4 -8.90 4.01 16.32
CA ARG A 4 -8.28 4.29 15.01
C ARG A 4 -6.84 4.78 15.17
N ILE A 5 -6.57 5.66 16.15
CA ILE A 5 -5.24 6.24 16.36
C ILE A 5 -4.27 5.15 16.82
N LEU A 6 -4.74 4.22 17.67
CA LEU A 6 -3.96 3.05 18.06
C LEU A 6 -3.65 2.13 16.88
N LEU A 7 -4.63 1.90 16.01
CA LEU A 7 -4.44 1.12 14.78
C LEU A 7 -3.42 1.79 13.84
N LEU A 8 -3.54 3.10 13.61
CA LEU A 8 -2.63 3.87 12.78
C LEU A 8 -1.19 3.72 13.27
N ARG A 9 -0.94 3.95 14.57
CA ARG A 9 0.38 3.81 15.18
C ARG A 9 0.94 2.39 15.04
N SER A 10 0.12 1.38 15.34
CA SER A 10 0.49 -0.03 15.20
C SER A 10 0.88 -0.40 13.77
N LEU A 11 0.15 0.12 12.78
CA LEU A 11 0.44 -0.12 11.36
C LEU A 11 1.71 0.60 10.92
N THR A 12 1.92 1.86 11.32
CA THR A 12 3.15 2.61 11.00
C THR A 12 4.38 1.84 11.46
N THR A 13 4.41 1.35 12.71
CA THR A 13 5.52 0.55 13.23
C THR A 13 5.73 -0.75 12.47
N LYS A 14 4.67 -1.44 12.04
CA LYS A 14 4.80 -2.68 11.26
C LYS A 14 5.34 -2.43 9.85
N ILE A 15 4.96 -1.31 9.24
CA ILE A 15 5.34 -0.94 7.88
C ILE A 15 6.80 -0.52 7.80
N GLU A 16 7.35 0.09 8.86
CA GLU A 16 8.77 0.48 8.93
C GLU A 16 9.72 -0.69 8.62
N GLY A 17 9.36 -1.91 9.02
CA GLY A 17 10.14 -3.13 8.71
C GLY A 17 10.22 -3.46 7.21
N PHE A 18 9.35 -2.91 6.38
CA PHE A 18 9.31 -3.13 4.93
C PHE A 18 9.98 -2.00 4.12
N ALA A 19 10.37 -0.89 4.74
CA ALA A 19 10.89 0.28 4.03
C ALA A 19 12.12 -0.07 3.17
N ASN A 20 13.02 -0.91 3.70
CA ASN A 20 14.25 -1.31 3.01
C ASN A 20 14.02 -2.33 1.87
N VAL A 21 12.81 -2.86 1.72
CA VAL A 21 12.48 -3.89 0.71
C VAL A 21 12.04 -3.26 -0.63
N VAL A 22 11.63 -1.98 -0.62
CA VAL A 22 11.05 -1.31 -1.79
C VAL A 22 12.05 -1.13 -2.95
N ASP A 23 13.33 -0.91 -2.63
CA ASP A 23 14.36 -0.64 -3.64
C ASP A 23 14.99 -1.92 -4.22
N HIS A 24 14.41 -3.10 -3.94
CA HIS A 24 14.89 -4.36 -4.49
C HIS A 24 14.25 -4.66 -5.85
N VAL A 25 15.08 -4.53 -6.88
CA VAL A 25 14.76 -5.01 -8.23
C VAL A 25 14.77 -6.55 -8.21
N PRO A 26 13.67 -7.22 -8.61
CA PRO A 26 13.67 -8.67 -8.71
C PRO A 26 14.73 -9.15 -9.72
N PRO A 27 15.25 -10.38 -9.56
CA PRO A 27 16.16 -10.97 -10.55
C PRO A 27 15.56 -10.96 -11.97
N LYS A 28 16.40 -10.90 -13.00
CA LYS A 28 15.96 -10.81 -14.42
C LYS A 28 14.98 -11.92 -14.86
N GLN A 29 15.03 -13.09 -14.22
CA GLN A 29 14.17 -14.24 -14.51
C GLN A 29 13.06 -14.45 -13.47
N GLY A 30 12.83 -13.48 -12.57
CA GLY A 30 11.93 -13.63 -11.42
C GLY A 30 12.57 -14.38 -10.25
N TRP A 31 11.96 -14.28 -9.07
CA TRP A 31 12.40 -14.97 -7.86
C TRP A 31 12.25 -16.48 -7.97
N ILE A 32 11.14 -16.96 -8.54
CA ILE A 32 10.84 -18.40 -8.59
C ILE A 32 11.91 -19.13 -9.39
N SER A 33 12.18 -18.68 -10.62
CA SER A 33 13.17 -19.31 -11.49
C SER A 33 14.58 -19.20 -10.91
N SER A 34 14.94 -18.02 -10.39
CA SER A 34 16.28 -17.76 -9.86
C SER A 34 16.59 -18.63 -8.64
N ILE A 35 15.66 -18.70 -7.67
CA ILE A 35 15.82 -19.54 -6.48
C ILE A 35 15.83 -21.01 -6.88
N ARG A 36 14.91 -21.46 -7.75
CA ARG A 36 14.88 -22.85 -8.22
C ARG A 36 16.21 -23.27 -8.83
N GLN A 37 16.78 -22.43 -9.71
CA GLN A 37 18.06 -22.69 -10.35
C GLN A 37 19.23 -22.67 -9.35
N ALA A 38 19.25 -21.71 -8.42
CA ALA A 38 20.27 -21.64 -7.38
C ALA A 38 20.28 -22.88 -6.47
N LEU A 39 19.11 -23.48 -6.23
CA LEU A 39 18.97 -24.74 -5.50
C LEU A 39 19.28 -25.99 -6.35
N GLY A 40 19.62 -25.84 -7.63
CA GLY A 40 19.91 -26.95 -8.55
C GLY A 40 18.69 -27.76 -8.99
N MET A 41 17.48 -27.20 -8.89
CA MET A 41 16.24 -27.90 -9.25
C MET A 41 15.85 -27.70 -10.71
N THR A 42 15.40 -28.76 -11.37
CA THR A 42 14.69 -28.67 -12.65
C THR A 42 13.25 -28.21 -12.46
N ALA A 43 12.63 -27.64 -13.49
CA ALA A 43 11.22 -27.27 -13.45
C ALA A 43 10.30 -28.48 -13.16
N LEU A 44 10.67 -29.68 -13.61
CA LEU A 44 9.92 -30.91 -13.32
C LEU A 44 10.01 -31.30 -11.84
N GLN A 45 11.17 -31.12 -11.19
CA GLN A 45 11.33 -31.41 -9.76
C GLN A 45 10.49 -30.45 -8.91
N LEU A 46 10.47 -29.15 -9.24
CA LEU A 46 9.59 -28.20 -8.57
C LEU A 46 8.10 -28.54 -8.82
N ALA A 47 7.75 -28.94 -10.05
CA ALA A 47 6.40 -29.36 -10.40
C ALA A 47 5.93 -30.54 -9.54
N ASN A 48 6.77 -31.56 -9.38
CA ASN A 48 6.50 -32.73 -8.55
C ASN A 48 6.30 -32.35 -7.07
N ARG A 49 7.15 -31.47 -6.53
CA ARG A 49 7.01 -30.95 -5.16
C ARG A 49 5.70 -30.21 -4.92
N LEU A 50 5.22 -29.50 -5.95
CA LEU A 50 4.00 -28.72 -5.89
C LEU A 50 2.74 -29.48 -6.34
N GLY A 51 2.89 -30.74 -6.78
CA GLY A 51 1.78 -31.55 -7.29
C GLY A 51 1.14 -30.97 -8.57
N VAL A 52 1.94 -30.37 -9.44
CA VAL A 52 1.49 -29.75 -10.70
C VAL A 52 2.31 -30.24 -11.89
N SER A 53 1.92 -29.85 -13.10
CA SER A 53 2.66 -30.19 -14.32
C SER A 53 3.85 -29.25 -14.55
N GLN A 54 4.92 -29.76 -15.18
CA GLN A 54 6.09 -28.95 -15.56
C GLN A 54 5.73 -27.72 -16.43
N PRO A 55 4.84 -27.80 -17.46
CA PRO A 55 4.44 -26.61 -18.22
C PRO A 55 3.77 -25.54 -17.35
N ARG A 56 3.07 -25.94 -16.27
CA ARG A 56 2.45 -25.01 -15.34
C ARG A 56 3.51 -24.23 -14.55
N ILE A 57 4.62 -24.86 -14.16
CA ILE A 57 5.76 -24.17 -13.55
C ILE A 57 6.39 -23.18 -14.52
N ALA A 58 6.65 -23.58 -15.77
CA ALA A 58 7.20 -22.68 -16.78
C ALA A 58 6.31 -21.43 -16.99
N LYS A 59 4.99 -21.62 -17.05
CA LYS A 59 4.03 -20.51 -17.13
C LYS A 59 4.00 -19.63 -15.89
N MET A 60 4.19 -20.21 -14.69
CA MET A 60 4.28 -19.47 -13.44
C MET A 60 5.55 -18.62 -13.38
N GLU A 61 6.69 -19.16 -13.80
CA GLU A 61 7.98 -18.44 -13.86
C GLU A 61 7.93 -17.28 -14.86
N GLN A 62 7.30 -17.47 -16.03
CA GLN A 62 7.17 -16.42 -17.04
C GLN A 62 6.20 -15.30 -16.66
N ASN A 63 5.26 -15.57 -15.75
CA ASN A 63 4.17 -14.66 -15.40
C ASN A 63 4.10 -14.43 -13.87
N GLU A 64 5.26 -14.37 -13.22
CA GLU A 64 5.42 -14.30 -11.76
C GLU A 64 4.61 -13.15 -11.14
N ASP A 65 4.67 -11.96 -11.74
CA ASP A 65 4.03 -10.74 -11.25
C ASP A 65 2.49 -10.78 -11.24
N ASN A 66 1.89 -11.66 -12.05
CA ASN A 66 0.45 -11.79 -12.19
C ASN A 66 -0.10 -13.03 -11.47
N LEU A 67 0.71 -13.68 -10.63
CA LEU A 67 0.26 -14.83 -9.86
C LEU A 67 -0.62 -14.40 -8.70
N LYS A 68 -1.61 -15.24 -8.37
CA LYS A 68 -2.38 -15.09 -7.14
C LYS A 68 -1.44 -15.23 -5.94
N ILE A 69 -1.63 -14.42 -4.90
CA ILE A 69 -0.89 -14.52 -3.63
C ILE A 69 -0.89 -15.95 -3.08
N SER A 70 -2.03 -16.66 -3.18
CA SER A 70 -2.14 -18.05 -2.75
C SER A 70 -1.27 -19.01 -3.56
N THR A 71 -1.06 -18.74 -4.86
CA THR A 71 -0.12 -19.47 -5.70
C THR A 71 1.31 -19.17 -5.30
N MET A 72 1.65 -17.91 -5.06
CA MET A 72 3.00 -17.52 -4.65
C MET A 72 3.41 -18.18 -3.32
N LYS A 73 2.49 -18.20 -2.34
CA LYS A 73 2.69 -18.93 -1.07
C LYS A 73 2.95 -20.43 -1.28
N LYS A 74 2.21 -21.08 -2.18
CA LYS A 74 2.44 -22.49 -2.51
C LYS A 74 3.81 -22.72 -3.13
N ILE A 75 4.20 -21.89 -4.09
CA ILE A 75 5.49 -21.99 -4.77
C ILE A 75 6.64 -21.78 -3.77
N ALA A 76 6.55 -20.75 -2.93
CA ALA A 76 7.52 -20.49 -1.87
C ALA A 76 7.67 -21.70 -0.95
N SER A 77 6.57 -22.30 -0.49
CA SER A 77 6.60 -23.52 0.32
C SER A 77 7.34 -24.68 -0.38
N GLY A 78 7.13 -24.88 -1.68
CA GLY A 78 7.84 -25.91 -2.46
C GLY A 78 9.33 -25.63 -2.70
N LEU A 79 9.72 -24.36 -2.63
CA LEU A 79 11.12 -23.91 -2.66
C LEU A 79 11.78 -23.91 -1.27
N GLY A 80 11.01 -24.14 -0.19
CA GLY A 80 11.50 -24.02 1.18
C GLY A 80 11.68 -22.57 1.63
N CYS A 81 10.85 -21.67 1.09
CA CYS A 81 10.86 -20.24 1.38
C CYS A 81 9.52 -19.78 1.96
N ASP A 82 9.53 -18.67 2.68
CA ASP A 82 8.32 -17.94 3.06
C ASP A 82 8.04 -16.81 2.05
N PHE A 83 6.79 -16.72 1.62
CA PHE A 83 6.33 -15.57 0.82
C PHE A 83 5.69 -14.51 1.72
N VAL A 84 6.36 -13.37 1.84
CA VAL A 84 5.86 -12.20 2.57
C VAL A 84 5.33 -11.18 1.58
N TYR A 85 4.13 -10.66 1.83
CA TYR A 85 3.55 -9.54 1.07
C TYR A 85 3.20 -8.41 2.03
N GLY A 86 3.34 -7.17 1.58
CA GLY A 86 3.08 -5.99 2.39
C GLY A 86 2.77 -4.79 1.52
N PHE A 87 2.17 -3.77 2.15
CA PHE A 87 2.00 -2.45 1.56
C PHE A 87 3.05 -1.53 2.16
N VAL A 88 3.83 -0.86 1.30
CA VAL A 88 4.72 0.22 1.72
C VAL A 88 4.13 1.53 1.21
N PRO A 89 3.71 2.44 2.09
CA PRO A 89 3.09 3.69 1.69
C PRO A 89 4.16 4.63 1.12
N LYS A 90 3.79 5.42 0.12
CA LYS A 90 4.69 6.38 -0.53
C LYS A 90 5.08 7.55 0.39
N GLU A 91 4.28 7.79 1.41
CA GLU A 91 4.52 8.77 2.47
C GLU A 91 3.92 8.26 3.79
N PRO A 92 4.31 8.82 4.95
CA PRO A 92 3.75 8.40 6.25
C PRO A 92 2.22 8.46 6.28
N LEU A 93 1.58 7.45 6.87
CA LEU A 93 0.11 7.32 6.86
C LEU A 93 -0.62 8.51 7.53
N ASP A 94 -0.02 9.08 8.57
CA ASP A 94 -0.47 10.30 9.21
C ASP A 94 -0.41 11.51 8.26
N LYS A 95 0.66 11.61 7.46
CA LYS A 95 0.79 12.65 6.43
C LYS A 95 -0.25 12.47 5.32
N MET A 96 -0.55 11.24 4.90
CA MET A 96 -1.63 10.97 3.93
C MET A 96 -2.98 11.51 4.44
N ILE A 97 -3.29 11.30 5.72
CA ILE A 97 -4.53 11.79 6.35
C ILE A 97 -4.54 13.33 6.39
N GLN A 98 -3.42 13.94 6.78
CA GLN A 98 -3.30 15.41 6.82
C GLN A 98 -3.49 16.03 5.43
N ASN A 99 -2.81 15.50 4.42
CA ASN A 99 -2.93 15.97 3.03
C ASN A 99 -4.37 15.85 2.54
N GLN A 100 -5.04 14.74 2.81
CA GLN A 100 -6.44 14.53 2.40
C GLN A 100 -7.39 15.51 3.11
N ALA A 101 -7.24 15.68 4.42
CA ALA A 101 -8.06 16.60 5.20
C ALA A 101 -7.88 18.05 4.73
N GLN A 102 -6.65 18.46 4.44
CA GLN A 102 -6.35 19.78 3.90
C GLN A 102 -6.99 19.99 2.52
N GLN A 103 -6.93 18.98 1.64
CA GLN A 103 -7.58 19.03 0.33
C GLN A 103 -9.09 19.17 0.44
N LYS A 104 -9.73 18.41 1.34
CA LYS A 104 -11.18 18.50 1.56
C LYS A 104 -11.57 19.85 2.15
N ALA A 105 -10.84 20.32 3.17
CA ALA A 105 -11.08 21.61 3.80
C ALA A 105 -10.98 22.77 2.78
N ALA A 106 -9.94 22.76 1.94
CA ALA A 106 -9.75 23.75 0.88
C ALA A 106 -10.92 23.73 -0.13
N LYS A 107 -11.39 22.54 -0.52
CA LYS A 107 -12.55 22.38 -1.42
C LYS A 107 -13.83 22.90 -0.79
N THR A 108 -14.09 22.58 0.48
CA THR A 108 -15.26 23.06 1.22
C THR A 108 -15.26 24.59 1.31
N LEU A 109 -14.13 25.19 1.68
CA LEU A 109 -14.00 26.66 1.74
C LEU A 109 -14.23 27.29 0.37
N SER A 110 -13.65 26.73 -0.70
CA SER A 110 -13.87 27.23 -2.07
C SER A 110 -15.34 27.23 -2.49
N ILE A 111 -16.11 26.19 -2.13
CA ILE A 111 -17.55 26.10 -2.43
C ILE A 111 -18.34 27.15 -1.63
N VAL A 112 -18.05 27.29 -0.33
CA VAL A 112 -18.72 28.28 0.53
C VAL A 112 -18.46 29.70 0.01
N ASN A 113 -17.22 30.02 -0.36
CA ASN A 113 -16.85 31.31 -0.93
C ASN A 113 -17.51 31.58 -2.28
N SER A 114 -17.64 30.55 -3.14
CA SER A 114 -18.31 30.70 -4.44
C SER A 114 -19.81 30.99 -4.29
N ASN A 115 -20.46 30.43 -3.25
CA ASN A 115 -21.88 30.64 -2.98
C ASN A 115 -22.17 31.93 -2.19
N MET A 116 -21.16 32.55 -1.57
CA MET A 116 -21.26 33.79 -0.80
C MET A 116 -20.43 34.89 -1.47
N ALA A 117 -21.04 35.62 -2.40
CA ALA A 117 -20.40 36.66 -3.22
C ALA A 117 -19.95 37.94 -2.46
N LEU A 118 -19.61 37.88 -1.16
CA LEU A 118 -19.34 39.07 -0.34
C LEU A 118 -18.20 38.97 0.69
N GLU A 119 -17.44 37.85 0.77
CA GLU A 119 -16.40 37.69 1.82
C GLU A 119 -15.06 37.12 1.30
N ASP A 120 -14.51 37.71 0.23
CA ASP A 120 -13.27 37.29 -0.45
C ASP A 120 -11.96 37.42 0.41
N GLN A 121 -12.12 37.69 1.71
CA GLN A 121 -11.04 37.93 2.68
C GLN A 121 -10.88 36.81 3.73
N LEU A 122 -11.94 36.06 4.09
CA LEU A 122 -11.84 34.96 5.07
C LEU A 122 -11.23 33.70 4.45
N ALA A 123 -11.45 33.48 3.16
CA ALA A 123 -10.91 32.37 2.37
C ALA A 123 -9.39 32.25 2.36
N LYS A 124 -8.69 33.37 2.60
CA LYS A 124 -7.23 33.49 2.46
C LYS A 124 -6.50 33.42 3.79
N ASP A 125 -7.23 33.31 4.90
CA ASP A 125 -6.62 33.15 6.21
C ASP A 125 -6.11 31.70 6.36
N PRO A 126 -4.78 31.49 6.44
CA PRO A 126 -4.21 30.16 6.62
C PRO A 126 -4.71 29.46 7.90
N HIS A 127 -5.07 30.23 8.93
CA HIS A 127 -5.56 29.68 10.20
C HIS A 127 -6.94 29.02 10.05
N ILE A 128 -7.83 29.57 9.21
CA ILE A 128 -9.17 28.98 8.99
C ILE A 128 -9.05 27.63 8.28
N LEU A 129 -8.13 27.50 7.32
CA LEU A 129 -7.87 26.23 6.66
C LEU A 129 -7.29 25.20 7.63
N GLU A 130 -6.34 25.60 8.46
CA GLU A 130 -5.72 24.74 9.47
C GLU A 130 -6.73 24.27 10.53
N ASP A 131 -7.56 25.18 11.04
CA ASP A 131 -8.61 24.87 12.01
C ASP A 131 -9.64 23.90 11.43
N LEU A 132 -10.12 24.15 10.21
CA LEU A 132 -11.05 23.26 9.53
C LEU A 132 -10.43 21.88 9.27
N THR A 133 -9.16 21.83 8.89
CA THR A 133 -8.41 20.58 8.69
C THR A 133 -8.34 19.77 10.00
N ASN A 134 -7.96 20.42 11.10
CA ASN A 134 -7.88 19.80 12.42
C ASN A 134 -9.26 19.32 12.90
N ASP A 135 -10.30 20.12 12.69
CA ASP A 135 -11.67 19.74 13.05
C ASP A 135 -12.16 18.54 12.23
N MET A 136 -11.87 18.50 10.93
CA MET A 136 -12.18 17.34 10.09
C MET A 136 -11.47 16.07 10.56
N ILE A 137 -10.19 16.16 10.94
CA ILE A 137 -9.43 15.00 11.44
C ILE A 137 -9.94 14.50 12.79
N ASN A 138 -10.31 15.42 13.67
CA ASN A 138 -10.69 15.09 15.05
C ASN A 138 -12.16 14.67 15.19
N LYS A 139 -13.06 15.30 14.44
CA LYS A 139 -14.52 15.12 14.57
C LYS A 139 -15.12 14.33 13.40
N ASN A 140 -14.66 14.56 12.17
CA ASN A 140 -15.33 14.08 10.94
C ASN A 140 -14.40 13.33 9.96
N ILE A 141 -13.52 12.46 10.48
CA ILE A 141 -12.45 11.86 9.66
C ILE A 141 -12.90 10.96 8.50
N LYS A 142 -14.17 10.53 8.50
CA LYS A 142 -14.71 9.79 7.34
C LYS A 142 -14.97 10.74 6.16
N GLN A 143 -15.41 11.96 6.44
CA GLN A 143 -15.81 12.94 5.43
C GLN A 143 -14.65 13.49 4.60
N ILE A 144 -13.41 13.37 5.10
CA ILE A 144 -12.22 13.76 4.31
C ILE A 144 -12.06 12.88 3.06
N TRP A 145 -12.67 11.69 3.04
CA TRP A 145 -12.61 10.73 1.93
C TRP A 145 -13.85 10.74 1.04
N ASP A 146 -14.87 11.53 1.37
CA ASP A 146 -16.04 11.71 0.52
C ASP A 146 -15.69 12.58 -0.70
N ASP A 147 -16.44 12.45 -1.79
CA ASP A 147 -16.26 13.26 -3.01
C ASP A 147 -16.57 14.75 -2.82
#